data_AF-A0A8T4NF50-F1
#
_entry.id   AF-A0A8T4NF50-F1
#
_cell.length_a   1.000
_cell.length_b   1.000
_cell.length_c   1.000
_cell.angle_alpha   90.00
_cell.angle_beta   90.00
_cell.angle_gamma   90.00
#
_symmetry.space_group_name_H-M   'P 1'
#
loop_
_entity.id
_entity.type
_entity.pdbx_description
1 polymer ?
#
loop_
_entity_poly.entity_id
_entity_poly.type
_entity_poly.pdbx_seq_one_letter_code
_entity_poly.pdbx_strand_id
1 'polypeptide(L)'
;MKYPIENYQKYKWFFTQSKKLVIGGKSAEQNDELLKFLKNKSEDYIVMHTHAPGSPFSVILAPIEEIKKEDLDETAVFTASFSRAWKLNKKKAVIDIFKLSSLNKTKMMKTGTWGVKEKLSSKIVSLELVLAKQNNILRAVPEQSAKTFFLKILPGKIDKTKIIPEIQKHIPKSTAEEILQALPTGGIQISK
;
A
#
# COMPACT_ATOMS: atom_id res chain seq x y z
N MET A 1 19.07 -4.91 9.17
CA MET A 1 18.72 -3.54 8.73
C MET A 1 17.69 -3.00 9.72
N LYS A 2 18.00 -1.92 10.46
CA LYS A 2 17.00 -1.23 11.29
C LYS A 2 16.28 -0.24 10.38
N TYR A 3 14.96 -0.34 10.27
CA TYR A 3 14.16 0.65 9.53
C TYR A 3 14.10 1.95 10.34
N PRO A 4 14.00 3.13 9.69
CA PRO A 4 13.86 4.41 10.38
C PRO A 4 12.56 4.52 11.20
N ILE A 5 11.62 3.59 10.97
CA ILE A 5 10.34 3.50 11.67
C ILE A 5 10.22 2.12 12.30
N GLU A 6 10.40 2.06 13.63
CA GLU A 6 10.33 0.81 14.38
C GLU A 6 8.88 0.34 14.55
N ASN A 7 7.93 1.25 14.80
CA ASN A 7 6.51 0.94 14.90
C ASN A 7 5.77 1.11 13.55
N TYR A 8 6.22 0.41 12.52
CA TYR A 8 5.62 0.49 11.17
C TYR A 8 4.19 -0.10 11.11
N GLN A 9 3.79 -0.90 12.10
CA GLN A 9 2.49 -1.57 12.14
C GLN A 9 1.30 -0.59 12.24
N LYS A 10 1.55 0.63 12.72
CA LYS A 10 0.54 1.71 12.72
C LYS A 10 0.15 2.18 11.31
N TYR A 11 0.96 1.89 10.29
CA TYR A 11 0.71 2.22 8.88
C TYR A 11 0.07 1.06 8.11
N LYS A 12 -0.39 1.33 6.88
CA LYS A 12 -0.52 0.27 5.87
C LYS A 12 0.90 -0.17 5.53
N TRP A 13 1.15 -1.46 5.47
CA TRP A 13 2.51 -1.99 5.27
C TRP A 13 2.47 -3.39 4.68
N PHE A 14 3.53 -3.71 3.93
CA PHE A 14 3.90 -5.05 3.47
C PHE A 14 5.42 -5.10 3.25
N PHE A 15 5.98 -6.30 3.12
CA PHE A 15 7.35 -6.50 2.65
C PHE A 15 7.35 -6.96 1.20
N THR A 16 8.22 -6.39 0.38
CA THR A 16 8.42 -6.86 -0.99
C THR A 16 9.07 -8.24 -1.02
N GLN A 17 9.08 -8.88 -2.19
CA GLN A 17 9.82 -10.13 -2.38
C GLN A 17 11.32 -9.97 -2.04
N SER A 18 11.91 -8.81 -2.34
CA SER A 18 13.30 -8.45 -1.98
C SER A 18 13.50 -8.12 -0.50
N LYS A 19 12.46 -8.32 0.34
CA LYS A 19 12.43 -7.99 1.78
C LYS A 19 12.57 -6.50 2.09
N LYS A 20 12.15 -5.60 1.18
CA LYS A 20 12.07 -4.16 1.48
C LYS A 20 10.74 -3.87 2.16
N LEU A 21 10.76 -3.09 3.24
CA LEU A 21 9.55 -2.65 3.92
C LEU A 21 8.91 -1.51 3.12
N VAL A 22 7.64 -1.67 2.78
CA VAL A 22 6.82 -0.61 2.19
C VAL A 22 5.78 -0.18 3.19
N ILE A 23 5.60 1.13 3.37
CA ILE A 23 4.60 1.70 4.27
C ILE A 23 3.81 2.81 3.61
N GLY A 24 2.57 3.03 4.05
CA GLY A 24 1.76 4.16 3.62
C GLY A 24 0.69 4.53 4.65
N GLY A 25 0.30 5.80 4.67
CA GLY A 25 -0.67 6.30 5.64
C GLY A 25 -2.05 5.67 5.51
N LYS A 26 -2.72 5.50 6.65
CA LYS A 26 -4.14 5.12 6.76
C LYS A 26 -5.08 6.32 6.59
N SER A 27 -4.57 7.54 6.76
CA SER A 27 -5.28 8.80 6.60
C SER A 27 -4.40 9.87 5.95
N ALA A 28 -5.00 11.02 5.60
CA ALA A 28 -4.28 12.15 5.04
C ALA A 28 -3.28 12.75 6.04
N GLU A 29 -3.64 12.80 7.32
CA GLU A 29 -2.81 13.25 8.43
C GLU A 29 -1.60 12.32 8.59
N GLN A 30 -1.84 11.00 8.60
CA GLN A 30 -0.77 10.02 8.72
C GLN A 30 0.16 10.02 7.49
N ASN A 31 -0.35 10.32 6.29
CA ASN A 31 0.48 10.55 5.10
C ASN A 31 1.40 11.77 5.30
N ASP A 32 0.84 12.90 5.74
CA ASP A 32 1.61 14.12 5.98
C ASP A 32 2.68 13.92 7.06
N GLU A 33 2.34 13.28 8.18
CA GLU A 33 3.28 12.92 9.25
C GLU A 33 4.42 12.03 8.75
N LEU A 34 4.08 10.98 7.97
CA LEU A 34 5.06 10.04 7.42
C LEU A 34 6.07 10.74 6.52
N LEU A 35 5.59 11.49 5.53
CA LEU A 35 6.47 12.14 4.57
C LEU A 35 7.32 13.24 5.23
N LYS A 36 6.75 14.03 6.15
CA LYS A 36 7.53 15.02 6.93
C LYS A 36 8.61 14.34 7.77
N PHE A 37 8.28 13.25 8.45
CA PHE A 37 9.26 12.48 9.24
C PHE A 37 10.41 11.97 8.39
N LEU A 38 10.12 11.37 7.24
CA LEU A 38 11.14 10.84 6.33
C LEU A 38 11.97 11.95 5.68
N LYS A 39 11.39 13.11 5.36
CA LYS A 39 12.15 14.27 4.83
C LYS A 39 13.16 14.86 5.82
N ASN A 40 13.00 14.59 7.12
CA ASN A 40 13.96 14.97 8.15
C ASN A 40 15.11 13.95 8.28
N LYS A 41 15.14 12.90 7.47
CA LYS A 41 16.26 11.94 7.39
C LYS A 41 17.21 12.34 6.26
N SER A 42 18.45 11.85 6.32
CA SER A 42 19.48 12.09 5.31
C SER A 42 19.26 11.30 4.01
N GLU A 43 18.44 10.26 4.07
CA GLU A 43 18.16 9.33 2.97
C GLU A 43 16.99 9.83 2.12
N ASP A 44 17.09 9.68 0.79
CA ASP A 44 15.97 9.86 -0.14
C ASP A 44 15.27 8.52 -0.39
N TYR A 45 13.97 8.55 -0.67
CA TYR A 45 13.15 7.35 -0.82
C TYR A 45 12.26 7.44 -2.05
N ILE A 46 11.86 6.30 -2.59
CA ILE A 46 10.81 6.22 -3.62
C ILE A 46 9.44 6.31 -2.96
N VAL A 47 8.62 7.23 -3.47
CA VAL A 47 7.25 7.45 -3.05
C VAL A 47 6.30 7.21 -4.21
N MET A 48 5.20 6.51 -3.96
CA MET A 48 4.14 6.25 -4.93
C MET A 48 2.80 6.76 -4.42
N HIS A 49 2.03 7.34 -5.33
CA HIS A 49 0.65 7.76 -5.08
C HIS A 49 -0.15 7.56 -6.37
N THR A 50 -1.47 7.34 -6.27
CA THR A 50 -2.31 7.29 -7.47
C THR A 50 -2.31 8.63 -8.18
N HIS A 51 -2.44 8.62 -9.51
CA HIS A 51 -2.60 9.87 -10.27
C HIS A 51 -3.82 10.68 -9.80
N ALA A 52 -4.90 9.97 -9.41
CA ALA A 52 -6.08 10.56 -8.78
C ALA A 52 -5.91 10.67 -7.25
N PRO A 53 -6.64 11.58 -6.57
CA PRO A 53 -6.63 11.65 -5.12
C PRO A 53 -7.16 10.38 -4.43
N GLY A 54 -6.67 10.13 -3.21
CA GLY A 54 -7.23 9.14 -2.30
C GLY A 54 -6.51 7.79 -2.27
N SER A 55 -5.20 7.77 -2.48
CA SER A 55 -4.36 6.63 -2.09
C SER A 55 -3.51 6.95 -0.87
N PRO A 56 -2.92 5.94 -0.21
CA PRO A 56 -1.74 6.20 0.61
C PRO A 56 -0.63 6.87 -0.24
N PHE A 57 0.25 7.62 0.42
CA PHE A 57 1.60 7.82 -0.07
C PHE A 57 2.44 6.62 0.37
N SER A 58 2.62 5.66 -0.53
CA SER A 58 3.41 4.45 -0.25
C SER A 58 4.89 4.76 -0.43
N VAL A 59 5.71 4.45 0.57
CA VAL A 59 7.15 4.69 0.57
C VAL A 59 7.89 3.37 0.73
N ILE A 60 8.86 3.12 -0.14
CA ILE A 60 9.78 1.98 -0.03
C ILE A 60 10.93 2.41 0.90
N LEU A 61 11.03 1.79 2.07
CA LEU A 61 12.08 2.10 3.06
C LEU A 61 13.37 1.34 2.73
N ALA A 62 14.02 1.77 1.65
CA ALA A 62 15.30 1.27 1.19
C ALA A 62 16.06 2.37 0.43
N PRO A 63 17.41 2.32 0.40
CA PRO A 63 18.20 3.16 -0.51
C PRO A 63 17.75 2.94 -1.96
N ILE A 64 17.66 4.02 -2.74
CA ILE A 64 17.08 4.00 -4.09
C ILE A 64 17.84 3.03 -5.02
N GLU A 65 19.15 2.94 -4.87
CA GLU A 65 20.05 2.05 -5.58
C GLU A 65 19.81 0.56 -5.30
N GLU A 66 19.17 0.21 -4.17
CA GLU A 66 18.82 -1.17 -3.83
C GLU A 66 17.41 -1.57 -4.26
N ILE A 67 16.62 -0.62 -4.80
CA ILE A 67 15.23 -0.85 -5.22
C ILE A 67 15.22 -1.45 -6.62
N LYS A 68 14.65 -2.65 -6.74
CA LYS A 68 14.52 -3.34 -8.03
C LYS A 68 13.19 -3.01 -8.69
N LYS A 69 13.08 -3.36 -9.97
CA LYS A 69 11.83 -3.20 -10.73
C LYS A 69 10.67 -3.95 -10.07
N GLU A 70 10.92 -5.12 -9.50
CA GLU A 70 9.91 -5.93 -8.82
C GLU A 70 9.37 -5.22 -7.57
N ASP A 71 10.23 -4.54 -6.81
CA ASP A 71 9.81 -3.75 -5.64
C ASP A 71 8.90 -2.58 -6.05
N LEU A 72 9.18 -1.94 -7.19
CA LEU A 72 8.35 -0.88 -7.75
C LEU A 72 7.00 -1.43 -8.21
N ASP A 73 6.99 -2.58 -8.87
CA ASP A 73 5.79 -3.21 -9.41
C ASP A 73 4.84 -3.66 -8.29
N GLU A 74 5.39 -4.30 -7.25
CA GLU A 74 4.65 -4.69 -6.05
C GLU A 74 4.11 -3.46 -5.31
N THR A 75 4.93 -2.43 -5.11
CA THR A 75 4.51 -1.20 -4.43
C THR A 75 3.38 -0.51 -5.19
N ALA A 76 3.44 -0.45 -6.51
CA ALA A 76 2.39 0.15 -7.33
C ALA A 76 1.05 -0.60 -7.18
N VAL A 77 1.07 -1.94 -7.23
CA VAL A 77 -0.13 -2.77 -7.01
C VAL A 77 -0.71 -2.52 -5.61
N PHE A 78 0.14 -2.43 -4.59
CA PHE A 78 -0.29 -2.11 -3.23
C PHE A 78 -0.93 -0.72 -3.13
N THR A 79 -0.27 0.32 -3.66
CA THR A 79 -0.79 1.70 -3.66
C THR A 79 -2.13 1.80 -4.37
N ALA A 80 -2.25 1.16 -5.55
CA ALA A 80 -3.49 1.11 -6.31
C ALA A 80 -4.61 0.44 -5.52
N SER A 81 -4.32 -0.70 -4.91
CA SER A 81 -5.33 -1.53 -4.26
C SER A 81 -5.83 -0.95 -2.94
N PHE A 82 -5.02 -0.15 -2.25
CA PHE A 82 -5.45 0.58 -1.05
C PHE A 82 -5.97 2.00 -1.34
N SER A 83 -6.22 2.34 -2.61
CA SER A 83 -6.73 3.64 -3.02
C SER A 83 -8.25 3.70 -3.15
N ARG A 84 -8.76 4.91 -3.42
CA ARG A 84 -10.15 5.15 -3.84
C ARG A 84 -10.54 4.36 -5.08
N ALA A 85 -9.61 3.96 -5.95
CA ALA A 85 -9.92 3.13 -7.12
C ALA A 85 -10.53 1.78 -6.71
N TRP A 86 -10.07 1.17 -5.62
CA TRP A 86 -10.66 -0.06 -5.08
C TRP A 86 -12.10 0.17 -4.61
N LYS A 87 -12.34 1.25 -3.85
CA LYS A 87 -13.69 1.63 -3.39
C LYS A 87 -14.67 1.84 -4.55
N LEU A 88 -14.17 2.36 -5.67
CA LEU A 88 -14.94 2.60 -6.88
C LEU A 88 -15.05 1.35 -7.78
N ASN A 89 -14.62 0.19 -7.30
CA ASN A 89 -14.63 -1.07 -8.03
C ASN A 89 -13.94 -0.99 -9.41
N LYS A 90 -12.85 -0.20 -9.51
CA LYS A 90 -12.03 -0.11 -10.72
C LYS A 90 -11.08 -1.29 -10.79
N LYS A 91 -10.85 -1.82 -11.99
CA LYS A 91 -9.90 -2.93 -12.21
C LYS A 91 -8.45 -2.48 -12.34
N LYS A 92 -8.22 -1.22 -12.75
CA LYS A 92 -6.88 -0.66 -12.97
C LYS A 92 -6.78 0.76 -12.41
N ALA A 93 -5.57 1.18 -12.06
CA ALA A 93 -5.25 2.55 -11.69
C ALA A 93 -3.88 2.97 -12.25
N VAL A 94 -3.70 4.27 -12.45
CA VAL A 94 -2.41 4.89 -12.77
C VAL A 94 -1.73 5.28 -11.47
N ILE A 95 -0.50 4.82 -11.29
CA ILE A 95 0.37 5.13 -10.15
C ILE A 95 1.52 5.98 -10.64
N ASP A 96 1.70 7.13 -10.00
CA ASP A 96 2.83 8.01 -10.26
C ASP A 96 3.95 7.72 -9.24
N ILE A 97 5.18 7.73 -9.73
CA ILE A 97 6.39 7.40 -8.97
C ILE A 97 7.27 8.65 -8.85
N PHE A 98 7.70 8.96 -7.64
CA PHE A 98 8.46 10.16 -7.31
C PHE A 98 9.63 9.82 -6.38
N LYS A 99 10.63 10.70 -6.33
CA LYS A 99 11.52 10.77 -5.18
C LYS A 99 10.88 11.59 -4.07
N LEU A 100 11.16 11.26 -2.82
CA LEU A 100 10.70 12.04 -1.67
C LEU A 100 11.25 13.47 -1.72
N SER A 101 12.48 13.65 -2.19
CA SER A 101 13.11 14.95 -2.44
C SER A 101 12.30 15.83 -3.41
N SER A 102 11.64 15.24 -4.40
CA SER A 102 10.80 15.94 -5.40
C SER A 102 9.43 16.38 -4.85
N LEU A 103 9.03 15.93 -3.66
CA LEU A 103 7.76 16.32 -3.03
C LEU A 103 7.93 17.55 -2.13
N ASN A 104 6.98 18.49 -2.16
CA ASN A 104 6.98 19.66 -1.27
C ASN A 104 5.63 19.87 -0.58
N LYS A 105 5.65 20.41 0.63
CA LYS A 105 4.46 20.79 1.40
C LYS A 105 4.58 22.22 1.86
N THR A 106 3.65 23.08 1.45
CA THR A 106 3.55 24.45 1.98
C THR A 106 2.41 24.56 2.99
N LYS A 107 2.43 25.60 3.84
CA LYS A 107 1.40 25.83 4.87
C LYS A 107 -0.02 26.03 4.28
N MET A 108 -0.13 26.47 3.02
CA MET A 108 -1.41 26.70 2.35
C MET A 108 -2.03 25.42 1.77
N MET A 109 -1.27 24.32 1.70
CA MET A 109 -1.76 23.07 1.12
C MET A 109 -2.60 22.29 2.13
N LYS A 110 -3.77 21.82 1.70
CA LYS A 110 -4.65 20.96 2.50
C LYS A 110 -3.93 19.70 2.98
N THR A 111 -4.34 19.17 4.12
CA THR A 111 -3.84 17.88 4.65
C THR A 111 -3.91 16.79 3.58
N GLY A 112 -2.83 16.02 3.41
CA GLY A 112 -2.73 14.98 2.38
C GLY A 112 -2.42 15.47 0.97
N THR A 113 -2.35 16.78 0.72
CA THR A 113 -1.89 17.33 -0.58
C THR A 113 -0.41 17.66 -0.55
N TRP A 114 0.34 17.18 -1.53
CA TRP A 114 1.77 17.47 -1.72
C TRP A 114 2.01 17.95 -3.14
N GLY A 115 2.90 18.94 -3.29
CA GLY A 115 3.36 19.42 -4.58
C GLY A 115 4.42 18.47 -5.12
N VAL A 116 4.46 18.32 -6.43
CA VAL A 116 5.42 17.47 -7.13
C VAL A 116 6.24 18.36 -8.03
N LYS A 117 7.55 18.45 -7.78
CA LYS A 117 8.50 19.14 -8.67
C LYS A 117 8.79 18.32 -9.91
N GLU A 118 9.04 17.02 -9.72
CA GLU A 118 9.43 16.10 -10.77
C GLU A 118 8.78 14.74 -10.54
N LYS A 119 8.28 14.14 -11.62
CA LYS A 119 7.76 12.77 -11.66
C LYS A 119 8.75 11.89 -12.40
N LEU A 120 9.16 10.78 -11.79
CA LEU A 120 10.08 9.83 -12.41
C LEU A 120 9.40 9.05 -13.53
N SER A 121 8.21 8.49 -13.24
CA SER A 121 7.43 7.72 -14.20
C SER A 121 5.99 7.52 -13.72
N SER A 122 5.17 6.90 -14.56
CA SER A 122 3.83 6.44 -14.22
C SER A 122 3.65 5.00 -14.68
N LYS A 123 2.87 4.21 -13.93
CA LYS A 123 2.55 2.82 -14.28
C LYS A 123 1.06 2.54 -14.14
N ILE A 124 0.50 1.83 -15.11
CA ILE A 124 -0.85 1.28 -15.01
C ILE A 124 -0.75 -0.11 -14.40
N VAL A 125 -1.47 -0.34 -13.30
CA VAL A 125 -1.49 -1.63 -12.61
C VAL A 125 -2.91 -2.13 -12.41
N SER A 126 -3.08 -3.45 -12.42
CA SER A 126 -4.32 -4.10 -12.01
C SER A 126 -4.46 -4.05 -10.49
N LEU A 127 -5.68 -3.87 -10.01
CA LEU A 127 -6.00 -3.94 -8.59
C LEU A 127 -6.29 -5.38 -8.23
N GLU A 128 -5.28 -6.05 -7.67
CA GLU A 128 -5.35 -7.43 -7.22
C GLU A 128 -4.41 -7.61 -6.03
N LEU A 129 -4.87 -8.32 -5.02
CA LEU A 129 -4.05 -8.66 -3.85
C LEU A 129 -4.30 -10.12 -3.48
N VAL A 130 -3.38 -10.68 -2.72
CA VAL A 130 -3.57 -11.96 -2.05
C VAL A 130 -3.57 -11.77 -0.54
N LEU A 131 -4.34 -12.60 0.17
CA LEU A 131 -4.26 -12.68 1.63
C LEU A 131 -3.14 -13.63 2.02
N ALA A 132 -2.13 -13.10 2.70
CA ALA A 132 -0.97 -13.85 3.16
C ALA A 132 -0.55 -13.40 4.56
N LYS A 133 0.26 -14.21 5.24
CA LYS A 133 0.89 -13.80 6.50
C LYS A 133 2.30 -13.27 6.23
N GLN A 134 2.57 -12.06 6.69
CA GLN A 134 3.91 -11.49 6.76
C GLN A 134 4.20 -11.17 8.22
N ASN A 135 5.35 -11.60 8.75
CA ASN A 135 5.69 -11.50 10.17
C ASN A 135 4.54 -11.97 11.09
N ASN A 136 3.94 -13.12 10.75
CA ASN A 136 2.79 -13.73 11.44
C ASN A 136 1.47 -12.93 11.43
N ILE A 137 1.44 -11.74 10.82
CA ILE A 137 0.24 -10.90 10.71
C ILE A 137 -0.42 -11.11 9.36
N LEU A 138 -1.74 -11.33 9.34
CA LEU A 138 -2.53 -11.46 8.12
C LEU A 138 -2.63 -10.10 7.40
N ARG A 139 -2.32 -10.05 6.11
CA ARG A 139 -2.33 -8.83 5.28
C ARG A 139 -2.78 -9.13 3.85
N ALA A 140 -3.41 -8.15 3.21
CA ALA A 140 -3.57 -8.14 1.76
C ALA A 140 -2.32 -7.51 1.13
N VAL A 141 -1.63 -8.27 0.29
CA VAL A 141 -0.33 -7.90 -0.30
C VAL A 141 -0.30 -8.23 -1.79
N PRO A 142 0.58 -7.62 -2.59
CA PRO A 142 0.81 -8.03 -3.97
C PRO A 142 1.20 -9.51 -4.03
N GLU A 143 0.70 -10.25 -5.01
CA GLU A 143 0.93 -11.70 -5.12
C GLU A 143 2.41 -12.07 -5.14
N GLN A 144 3.22 -11.32 -5.89
CA GLN A 144 4.65 -11.54 -6.07
C GLN A 144 5.44 -11.41 -4.75
N SER A 145 4.92 -10.62 -3.82
CA SER A 145 5.52 -10.39 -2.49
C SER A 145 5.21 -11.50 -1.48
N ALA A 146 4.30 -12.42 -1.81
CA ALA A 146 3.90 -13.53 -0.94
C ALA A 146 4.49 -14.85 -1.45
N LYS A 147 5.25 -15.55 -0.59
CA LYS A 147 5.72 -16.91 -0.89
C LYS A 147 4.58 -17.92 -0.92
N THR A 148 3.62 -17.75 -0.01
CA THR A 148 2.40 -18.54 0.10
C THR A 148 1.26 -17.61 0.46
N PHE A 149 0.06 -17.90 -0.04
CA PHE A 149 -1.13 -17.13 0.22
C PHE A 149 -2.36 -18.04 0.34
N PHE A 150 -3.41 -17.54 0.97
CA PHE A 150 -4.64 -18.30 1.25
C PHE A 150 -5.70 -18.12 0.16
N LEU A 151 -5.85 -16.90 -0.34
CA LEU A 151 -6.79 -16.57 -1.41
C LEU A 151 -6.40 -15.27 -2.11
N LYS A 152 -6.93 -15.10 -3.32
CA LYS A 152 -6.82 -13.87 -4.12
C LYS A 152 -8.09 -13.03 -3.96
N ILE A 153 -7.93 -11.73 -3.83
CA ILE A 153 -9.00 -10.75 -3.70
C ILE A 153 -8.89 -9.69 -4.79
N LEU A 154 -10.04 -9.25 -5.26
CA LEU A 154 -10.21 -8.21 -6.27
C LEU A 154 -11.20 -7.15 -5.74
N PRO A 155 -11.21 -5.94 -6.30
CA PRO A 155 -12.30 -5.00 -6.13
C PRO A 155 -13.63 -5.68 -6.50
N GLY A 156 -14.64 -5.51 -5.66
CA GLY A 156 -15.93 -6.13 -5.87
C GLY A 156 -17.08 -5.33 -5.27
N LYS A 157 -18.25 -5.97 -5.22
CA LYS A 157 -19.50 -5.38 -4.70
C LYS A 157 -19.86 -5.87 -3.30
N ILE A 158 -19.28 -6.98 -2.83
CA ILE A 158 -19.62 -7.57 -1.53
C ILE A 158 -18.97 -6.73 -0.44
N ASP A 159 -19.78 -6.26 0.51
CA ASP A 159 -19.26 -5.50 1.63
C ASP A 159 -18.22 -6.31 2.42
N LYS A 160 -17.22 -5.58 2.90
CA LYS A 160 -16.07 -6.14 3.60
C LYS A 160 -16.44 -6.91 4.86
N THR A 161 -17.47 -6.51 5.60
CA THR A 161 -17.93 -7.22 6.80
C THR A 161 -18.69 -8.50 6.44
N LYS A 162 -19.45 -8.45 5.33
CA LYS A 162 -20.27 -9.58 4.85
C LYS A 162 -19.43 -10.70 4.25
N ILE A 163 -18.26 -10.40 3.70
CA ILE A 163 -17.38 -11.42 3.09
C ILE A 163 -16.48 -12.14 4.10
N ILE A 164 -16.36 -11.63 5.34
CA ILE A 164 -15.50 -12.23 6.39
C ILE A 164 -15.79 -13.72 6.59
N PRO A 165 -17.04 -14.19 6.74
CA PRO A 165 -17.32 -15.61 6.95
C PRO A 165 -16.84 -16.50 5.79
N GLU A 166 -16.84 -16.00 4.56
CA GLU A 166 -16.33 -16.73 3.39
C GLU A 166 -14.80 -16.79 3.38
N ILE A 167 -14.14 -15.69 3.77
CA ILE A 167 -12.68 -15.66 3.93
C ILE A 167 -12.24 -16.59 5.08
N GLN A 168 -12.98 -16.61 6.20
CA GLN A 168 -12.67 -17.46 7.35
C GLN A 168 -12.72 -18.95 7.03
N LYS A 169 -13.53 -19.39 6.06
CA LYS A 169 -13.50 -20.80 5.58
C LYS A 169 -12.13 -21.21 5.04
N HIS A 170 -11.39 -20.26 4.46
CA HIS A 170 -10.05 -20.49 3.93
C HIS A 170 -8.94 -20.20 4.96
N ILE A 171 -9.25 -19.42 6.00
CA ILE A 171 -8.31 -19.01 7.05
C ILE A 171 -8.97 -19.16 8.44
N PRO A 172 -9.30 -20.39 8.89
CA PRO A 172 -10.14 -20.61 10.08
C PRO A 172 -9.48 -20.15 11.38
N LYS A 173 -8.15 -20.00 11.39
CA LYS A 173 -7.39 -19.53 12.57
C LYS A 173 -7.40 -18.01 12.74
N SER A 174 -7.91 -17.24 11.78
CA SER A 174 -7.90 -15.77 11.86
C SER A 174 -9.23 -15.19 12.32
N THR A 175 -9.14 -14.16 13.16
CA THR A 175 -10.34 -13.48 13.70
C THR A 175 -10.97 -12.58 12.64
N ALA A 176 -12.22 -12.20 12.86
CA ALA A 176 -12.93 -11.25 11.99
C ALA A 176 -12.20 -9.90 11.94
N GLU A 177 -11.66 -9.44 13.06
CA GLU A 177 -10.90 -8.19 13.19
C GLU A 177 -9.59 -8.26 12.41
N GLU A 178 -8.84 -9.35 12.49
CA GLU A 178 -7.61 -9.53 11.72
C GLU A 178 -7.87 -9.45 10.21
N ILE A 179 -8.91 -10.14 9.73
CA ILE A 179 -9.32 -10.13 8.33
C ILE A 179 -9.77 -8.72 7.93
N LEU A 180 -10.58 -8.07 8.75
CA LEU A 180 -11.05 -6.71 8.50
C LEU A 180 -9.87 -5.73 8.41
N GLN A 181 -8.85 -5.85 9.26
CA GLN A 181 -7.69 -4.96 9.23
C GLN A 181 -6.76 -5.21 8.03
N ALA A 182 -6.67 -6.47 7.56
CA ALA A 182 -5.82 -6.87 6.44
C ALA A 182 -6.28 -6.29 5.09
N LEU A 183 -7.58 -6.20 4.90
CA LEU A 183 -8.24 -5.95 3.62
C LEU A 183 -8.24 -4.46 3.22
N PRO A 184 -8.34 -4.13 1.91
CA PRO A 184 -8.61 -2.77 1.45
C PRO A 184 -9.95 -2.22 1.94
N THR A 185 -10.18 -0.92 1.75
CA THR A 185 -11.49 -0.31 2.01
C THR A 185 -12.33 -0.36 0.74
N GLY A 186 -13.59 -0.79 0.83
CA GLY A 186 -14.50 -0.95 -0.31
C GLY A 186 -15.01 -2.38 -0.41
N GLY A 187 -15.82 -2.64 -1.43
CA GLY A 187 -16.32 -3.99 -1.69
C GLY A 187 -15.22 -4.93 -2.21
N ILE A 188 -15.39 -6.21 -1.96
CA ILE A 188 -14.42 -7.26 -2.27
C ILE A 188 -15.09 -8.34 -3.11
N GLN A 189 -14.31 -8.95 -4.00
CA GLN A 189 -14.62 -10.19 -4.67
C GLN A 189 -13.48 -11.16 -4.41
N ILE A 190 -13.79 -12.40 -4.03
CA ILE A 190 -12.80 -13.48 -3.97
C ILE A 190 -12.64 -14.03 -5.39
N SER A 191 -11.40 -14.11 -5.86
CA SER A 191 -11.10 -14.85 -7.08
C SER A 191 -10.91 -16.31 -6.70
N LYS A 192 -11.80 -17.16 -7.22
CA LYS A 192 -11.62 -18.62 -7.18
C LYS A 192 -10.54 -19.04 -8.17
#